data_AF-A0A059P8A0-F1
#
_entry.id   AF-A0A059P8A0-F1
#
_cell.length_a   1.000
_cell.length_b   1.000
_cell.length_c   1.000
_cell.angle_alpha   90.00
_cell.angle_beta   90.00
_cell.angle_gamma   90.00
#
_symmetry.space_group_name_H-M   'P 1'
#
loop_
_entity.id
_entity.type
_entity.pdbx_description
1 polymer ?
#
loop_
_entity_poly.entity_id
_entity_poly.type
_entity_poly.pdbx_seq_one_letter_code
_entity_poly.pdbx_strand_id
1 'polypeptide(L)'
;WIPSNIWVGVGQMTKEDVVFPLAPVYEKAGIDYRQALATEIHPNGKEGSDKPYIVIQSTKEEDAGATEELEYDYLVNATGPKLNFDATEGLGNGNGELGEHTVSVCTADHAVHANDELA
;
A
#
# COMPACT_ATOMS: atom_id res chain seq x y z
N TRP A 1 -11.70 -4.79 -0.22
CA TRP A 1 -11.64 -6.13 -0.83
C TRP A 1 -11.31 -5.94 -2.29
N ILE A 2 -10.08 -6.29 -2.71
CA ILE A 2 -9.53 -5.93 -4.03
C ILE A 2 -10.41 -6.38 -5.21
N PRO A 3 -10.99 -7.61 -5.24
CA PRO A 3 -11.85 -8.03 -6.34
C PRO A 3 -13.08 -7.15 -6.58
N SER A 4 -13.55 -6.41 -5.58
CA SER A 4 -14.71 -5.53 -5.73
C SER A 4 -14.41 -4.18 -6.38
N ASN A 5 -13.13 -3.83 -6.58
CA ASN A 5 -12.77 -2.54 -7.17
C ASN A 5 -13.34 -2.34 -8.59
N ILE A 6 -13.62 -3.42 -9.34
CA ILE A 6 -14.30 -3.34 -10.64
C ILE A 6 -15.68 -2.68 -10.48
N TRP A 7 -16.44 -3.06 -9.45
CA TRP A 7 -17.78 -2.51 -9.19
C TRP A 7 -17.74 -1.06 -8.73
N VAL A 8 -16.70 -0.67 -7.99
CA VAL A 8 -16.44 0.73 -7.65
C VAL A 8 -16.16 1.55 -8.93
N GLY A 9 -15.33 1.00 -9.83
CA GLY A 9 -14.96 1.63 -11.09
C GLY A 9 -16.12 1.85 -12.08
N VAL A 10 -17.20 1.08 -11.96
CA VAL A 10 -18.42 1.26 -12.78
C VAL A 10 -19.60 1.86 -12.00
N GLY A 11 -19.35 2.39 -10.79
CA GLY A 11 -20.35 3.08 -9.97
C GLY A 11 -21.46 2.20 -9.40
N GLN A 12 -21.25 0.88 -9.30
CA GLN A 12 -22.19 -0.05 -8.67
C GLN A 12 -21.93 -0.25 -7.17
N MET A 13 -20.79 0.21 -6.66
CA MET A 13 -20.41 0.20 -5.24
C MET A 13 -19.64 1.49 -4.91
N THR A 14 -19.63 1.91 -3.65
CA THR A 14 -18.78 3.02 -3.19
C THR A 14 -17.45 2.51 -2.61
N LYS A 15 -16.49 3.42 -2.38
CA LYS A 15 -15.22 3.09 -1.73
C LYS A 15 -15.45 2.54 -0.32
N GLU A 16 -16.40 3.10 0.41
CA GLU A 16 -16.76 2.71 1.78
C GLU A 16 -17.30 1.28 1.86
N ASP A 17 -17.95 0.78 0.80
CA ASP A 17 -18.43 -0.61 0.74
C ASP A 17 -17.27 -1.64 0.70
N VAL A 18 -16.07 -1.21 0.32
CA VAL A 18 -14.93 -2.10 0.07
C VAL A 18 -13.72 -1.86 0.97
N VAL A 19 -13.72 -0.83 1.81
CA VAL A 19 -12.63 -0.53 2.75
C VAL A 19 -13.12 -0.51 4.20
N PHE A 20 -12.20 -0.76 5.13
CA PHE A 20 -12.45 -0.64 6.57
C PHE A 20 -11.16 -0.31 7.30
N PRO A 21 -11.22 0.32 8.49
CA PRO A 21 -10.03 0.65 9.26
C PRO A 21 -9.39 -0.62 9.86
N LEU A 22 -8.08 -0.79 9.63
CA LEU A 22 -7.34 -1.98 10.06
C LEU A 22 -7.02 -1.97 11.57
N ALA A 23 -6.62 -0.82 12.12
CA ALA A 23 -6.18 -0.68 13.51
C ALA A 23 -7.13 -1.33 14.54
N PRO A 24 -8.45 -1.03 14.58
CA PRO A 24 -9.35 -1.64 15.57
C PRO A 24 -9.52 -3.16 15.39
N VAL A 25 -9.35 -3.68 14.17
CA VAL A 25 -9.45 -5.11 13.88
C VAL A 25 -8.24 -5.85 14.45
N TYR A 26 -7.04 -5.33 14.21
CA TYR A 26 -5.80 -5.93 14.71
C TYR A 26 -5.65 -5.79 16.22
N GLU A 27 -6.06 -4.65 16.80
CA GLU A 27 -6.08 -4.46 18.25
C GLU A 27 -6.96 -5.50 18.96
N LYS A 28 -8.17 -5.75 18.44
CA LYS A 28 -9.07 -6.78 18.97
C LYS A 28 -8.46 -8.18 18.92
N ALA A 29 -7.56 -8.44 17.98
CA ALA A 29 -6.83 -9.70 17.84
C ALA A 29 -5.52 -9.74 18.65
N GLY A 30 -5.15 -8.66 19.35
CA GLY A 30 -3.89 -8.56 20.09
C GLY A 30 -2.65 -8.47 19.21
N ILE A 31 -2.79 -7.96 17.97
CA ILE A 31 -1.71 -7.81 17.00
C ILE A 31 -1.19 -6.37 17.03
N ASP A 32 0.13 -6.19 17.18
CA ASP A 32 0.78 -4.88 17.02
C ASP A 32 0.66 -4.43 15.56
N TYR A 33 -0.01 -3.30 15.34
CA TYR A 33 -0.26 -2.74 14.03
C TYR A 33 0.48 -1.40 13.88
N ARG A 34 1.39 -1.33 12.91
CA ARG A 34 2.13 -0.12 12.55
C ARG A 34 1.63 0.44 11.22
N GLN A 35 1.07 1.65 11.22
CA GLN A 35 0.66 2.39 10.03
C GLN A 35 1.89 3.06 9.38
N ALA A 36 2.70 2.27 8.68
CA ALA A 36 3.99 2.69 8.16
C ALA A 36 4.33 2.03 6.81
N LEU A 37 5.23 2.68 6.06
CA LEU A 37 5.83 2.14 4.83
C LEU A 37 7.16 1.45 5.19
N ALA A 38 7.30 0.16 4.88
CA ALA A 38 8.58 -0.51 4.98
C ALA A 38 9.47 -0.11 3.79
N THR A 39 10.62 0.49 4.06
CA THR A 39 11.55 1.00 3.03
C THR A 39 12.71 0.04 2.78
N GLU A 40 13.15 -0.70 3.79
CA GLU A 40 14.33 -1.56 3.72
C GLU A 40 14.13 -2.87 4.50
N ILE A 41 14.76 -3.95 4.01
CA ILE A 41 14.82 -5.25 4.68
C ILE A 41 16.30 -5.61 4.85
N HIS A 42 16.73 -5.79 6.10
CA HIS A 42 18.10 -6.13 6.48
C HIS A 42 18.14 -7.55 7.09
N PRO A 43 18.17 -8.61 6.26
CA PRO A 43 18.01 -9.99 6.73
C PRO A 43 19.26 -10.55 7.44
N ASN A 44 20.40 -9.86 7.38
CA ASN A 44 21.65 -10.28 8.02
C ASN A 44 22.05 -9.35 9.18
N GLY A 45 21.14 -8.47 9.61
CA GLY A 45 21.44 -7.45 10.60
C GLY A 45 22.41 -6.39 10.09
N LYS A 46 23.21 -5.84 11.02
CA LYS A 46 24.13 -4.72 10.80
C LYS A 46 25.43 -4.92 11.58
N GLU A 47 26.39 -4.00 11.39
CA GLU A 47 27.64 -4.06 12.14
C GLU A 47 27.38 -4.10 13.66
N GLY A 48 27.85 -5.17 14.32
CA GLY A 48 27.66 -5.38 15.76
C GLY A 48 26.39 -6.13 16.19
N SER A 49 25.51 -6.53 15.26
CA SER A 49 24.35 -7.38 15.55
C SER A 49 23.91 -8.18 14.33
N ASP A 50 23.91 -9.50 14.43
CA ASP A 50 23.40 -10.40 13.38
C ASP A 50 21.87 -10.51 13.35
N LYS A 51 21.16 -9.76 14.20
CA LYS A 51 19.69 -9.79 14.24
C LYS A 51 19.09 -9.08 13.03
N PRO A 52 18.18 -9.73 12.30
CA PRO A 52 17.57 -9.11 11.15
C PRO A 52 16.52 -8.07 11.56
N TYR A 53 16.37 -7.04 10.73
CA TYR A 53 15.42 -5.96 10.97
C TYR A 53 14.87 -5.38 9.67
N ILE A 54 13.78 -4.62 9.78
CA ILE A 54 13.27 -3.76 8.71
C ILE A 54 13.38 -2.30 9.11
N VAL A 55 13.48 -1.41 8.13
CA VAL A 55 13.29 0.03 8.35
C VAL A 55 11.88 0.37 7.90
N ILE A 56 11.11 1.01 8.79
CA ILE A 56 9.78 1.52 8.49
C ILE A 56 9.77 3.04 8.63
N GLN A 57 8.91 3.69 7.85
CA GLN A 57 8.67 5.13 7.88
C GLN A 57 7.18 5.37 8.15
N SER A 58 6.85 6.12 9.20
CA SER A 58 5.45 6.37 9.56
C SER A 58 4.70 7.11 8.44
N THR A 59 3.46 6.68 8.22
CA THR A 59 2.52 7.27 7.27
C THR A 59 1.34 7.96 7.96
N LYS A 60 1.30 7.96 9.30
CA LYS A 60 0.27 8.72 10.03
C LYS A 60 0.59 10.20 9.95
N GLU A 61 -0.45 11.04 9.94
CA GLU A 61 -0.28 12.49 9.84
C GLU A 61 0.54 13.09 11.01
N GLU A 62 0.42 12.52 12.20
CA GLU A 62 1.03 13.03 13.44
C GLU A 62 2.56 12.91 13.50
N ASP A 63 3.11 11.87 12.85
CA ASP A 63 4.54 11.54 12.87
C ASP A 63 5.07 11.15 11.48
N ALA A 64 4.42 11.66 10.43
CA ALA A 64 4.75 11.36 9.05
C ALA A 64 6.24 11.55 8.77
N GLY A 65 6.88 10.50 8.25
CA GLY A 65 8.30 10.51 7.92
C GLY A 65 9.24 10.09 9.04
N ALA A 66 8.77 9.91 10.28
CA ALA A 66 9.59 9.33 11.34
C ALA A 66 9.99 7.89 10.98
N THR A 67 11.28 7.56 11.20
CA THR A 67 11.82 6.23 10.88
C THR A 67 12.04 5.40 12.13
N GLU A 68 11.84 4.09 12.00
CA GLU A 68 12.05 3.11 13.06
C GLU A 68 12.70 1.85 12.48
N GLU A 69 13.66 1.28 13.21
CA GLU A 69 14.19 -0.05 12.94
C GLU A 69 13.42 -1.08 13.79
N LEU A 70 12.85 -2.09 13.15
CA LEU A 70 12.10 -3.15 13.82
C LEU A 70 12.78 -4.51 13.59
N GLU A 71 13.34 -5.06 14.66
CA GLU A 71 13.91 -6.41 14.66
C GLU A 71 12.82 -7.48 14.50
N TYR A 72 13.14 -8.60 13.86
CA TYR A 72 12.23 -9.74 13.72
C TYR A 72 12.97 -11.07 13.85
N ASP A 73 12.25 -12.14 14.18
CA ASP A 73 12.77 -13.52 14.05
C ASP A 73 12.35 -14.14 12.71
N TYR A 74 11.15 -13.80 12.24
CA TYR A 74 10.58 -14.25 10.97
C TYR A 74 9.90 -13.09 10.24
N LEU A 75 10.08 -13.04 8.91
CA LEU A 75 9.45 -12.04 8.05
C LEU A 75 8.56 -12.72 7.00
N VAL A 76 7.28 -12.36 6.99
CA VAL A 76 6.35 -12.72 5.91
C VAL A 76 6.17 -11.51 5.00
N ASN A 77 6.73 -11.58 3.79
CA ASN A 77 6.60 -10.50 2.81
C ASN A 77 5.30 -10.66 2.01
N ALA A 78 4.30 -9.85 2.35
CA ALA A 78 2.98 -9.83 1.72
C ALA A 78 2.61 -8.44 1.16
N THR A 79 3.58 -7.72 0.58
CA THR A 79 3.43 -6.32 0.12
C THR A 79 2.63 -6.14 -1.19
N GLY A 80 2.26 -7.23 -1.85
CA GLY A 80 1.47 -7.17 -3.09
C GLY A 80 2.27 -6.67 -4.30
N PRO A 81 1.58 -6.31 -5.41
CA PRO A 81 2.23 -5.89 -6.64
C PRO A 81 2.57 -4.39 -6.67
N LYS A 82 3.72 -4.05 -7.26
CA LYS A 82 3.98 -2.69 -7.74
C LYS A 82 3.26 -2.49 -9.08
N LEU A 83 2.37 -1.51 -9.15
CA LEU A 83 1.70 -1.14 -10.40
C LEU A 83 2.68 -0.33 -11.25
N ASN A 84 3.24 -0.94 -12.29
CA ASN A 84 4.29 -0.35 -13.11
C ASN A 84 3.72 0.18 -14.43
N PHE A 85 2.99 1.28 -14.38
CA PHE A 85 2.36 1.87 -15.57
C PHE A 85 3.39 2.31 -16.63
N ASP A 86 4.52 2.84 -16.18
CA ASP A 86 5.64 3.24 -17.06
C ASP A 86 6.33 2.08 -17.79
N ALA A 87 6.04 0.82 -17.42
CA ALA A 87 6.54 -0.33 -18.15
C ALA A 87 6.01 -0.39 -19.59
N THR A 88 4.88 0.26 -19.86
CA THR A 88 4.28 0.34 -21.19
C THR A 88 4.14 1.80 -21.60
N GLU A 89 4.77 2.17 -22.70
CA GLU A 89 4.70 3.53 -23.24
C GLU A 89 3.24 3.96 -23.44
N GLY A 90 2.91 5.16 -22.96
CA GLY A 90 1.57 5.73 -23.03
C GLY A 90 0.62 5.36 -21.87
N LEU A 91 0.96 4.35 -21.03
CA LEU A 91 0.11 3.99 -19.87
C LEU A 91 0.47 4.76 -18.59
N GLY A 92 1.71 5.25 -18.47
CA GLY A 92 2.19 5.99 -17.30
C GLY A 92 2.64 7.42 -17.62
N ASN A 93 2.86 8.21 -16.57
CA ASN A 93 3.32 9.61 -16.67
C ASN A 93 4.86 9.78 -16.64
N GLY A 94 5.62 8.68 -16.58
CA GLY A 94 7.08 8.69 -16.45
C GLY A 94 7.61 8.80 -15.02
N ASN A 95 6.72 8.93 -14.03
CA ASN A 95 7.05 8.98 -12.59
C ASN A 95 6.46 7.80 -11.80
N GLY A 96 6.00 6.75 -12.49
CA GLY A 96 5.43 5.54 -11.92
C GLY A 96 3.93 5.60 -11.67
N GLU A 97 3.25 6.65 -12.13
CA GLU A 97 1.82 6.87 -11.94
C GLU A 97 1.05 6.75 -13.25
N LEU A 98 -0.28 6.79 -13.18
CA LEU A 98 -1.17 6.73 -14.34
C LEU A 98 -0.90 7.89 -15.31
N GLY A 99 -0.89 7.59 -16.61
CA GLY A 99 -0.90 8.61 -17.67
C GLY A 99 -2.28 9.24 -17.87
N GLU A 100 -2.32 10.38 -18.57
CA GLU A 100 -3.53 11.20 -18.80
C GLU A 100 -4.71 10.42 -19.40
N HIS A 101 -4.45 9.44 -20.27
CA HIS A 101 -5.49 8.65 -20.94
C HIS A 101 -5.65 7.25 -20.35
N THR A 102 -5.15 7.01 -19.14
CA THR A 102 -5.17 5.70 -18.50
C THR A 102 -5.93 5.74 -17.19
N VAL A 103 -6.90 4.84 -17.05
CA VAL A 103 -7.59 4.56 -15.78
C VAL A 103 -7.25 3.14 -15.29
N SER A 104 -7.37 2.91 -13.99
CA SER A 104 -7.07 1.61 -13.35
C SER A 104 -8.13 1.29 -12.31
N VAL A 105 -8.30 0.01 -11.99
CA VAL A 105 -9.16 -0.45 -10.88
C VAL A 105 -8.38 -1.31 -9.87
N CYS A 106 -7.05 -1.24 -9.88
CA CYS A 106 -6.22 -2.10 -9.04
C CYS A 106 -6.23 -1.68 -7.56
N THR A 107 -6.46 -0.40 -7.27
CA THR A 107 -6.70 0.14 -5.92
C THR A 107 -8.10 0.74 -5.85
N ALA A 108 -8.63 0.91 -4.64
CA ALA A 108 -9.93 1.56 -4.47
C ALA A 108 -9.89 3.02 -4.95
N ASP A 109 -8.76 3.71 -4.75
CA ASP A 109 -8.57 5.09 -5.24
C ASP A 109 -8.51 5.18 -6.76
N HIS A 110 -7.80 4.26 -7.42
CA HIS A 110 -7.82 4.19 -8.88
C HIS A 110 -9.24 3.90 -9.40
N ALA A 111 -9.98 3.01 -8.73
CA ALA A 111 -11.34 2.68 -9.12
C ALA A 111 -12.30 3.87 -8.99
N VAL A 112 -12.18 4.68 -7.93
CA VAL A 112 -12.94 5.94 -7.82
C VAL A 112 -12.59 6.87 -8.97
N HIS A 113 -11.31 7.11 -9.23
CA HIS A 113 -10.86 7.92 -10.37
C HIS A 113 -11.39 7.39 -11.71
N ALA A 114 -11.39 6.07 -11.92
CA ALA A 114 -11.93 5.46 -13.14
C ALA A 114 -13.43 5.70 -13.31
N ASN A 115 -14.20 5.70 -12.21
CA ASN A 115 -15.61 6.02 -12.21
C ASN A 115 -15.84 7.51 -12.54
N ASP A 116 -15.05 8.40 -11.94
CA ASP A 116 -15.11 9.84 -12.19
C ASP A 116 -14.86 10.18 -13.68
N GLU A 117 -13.90 9.50 -14.32
CA GLU A 117 -13.59 9.63 -15.76
C GLU A 117 -14.65 8.99 -16.70
N LEU A 118 -15.53 8.14 -16.15
CA LEU A 118 -16.62 7.47 -16.87
C LEU A 118 -17.90 8.32 -16.93
N ALA A 119 -18.06 9.29 -16.04
CA ALA A 119 -19.26 10.10 -15.85
C ALA A 119 -19.37 11.29 -16.82
#